data_AF-A0A1Y5EQ06-F1
#
_entry.id   AF-A0A1Y5EQ06-F1
#
_cell.length_a   1.000
_cell.length_b   1.000
_cell.length_c   1.000
_cell.angle_alpha   90.00
_cell.angle_beta   90.00
_cell.angle_gamma   90.00
#
_symmetry.space_group_name_H-M   'P 1'
#
loop_
_entity.id
_entity.type
_entity.pdbx_description
1 polymer ?
#
loop_
_entity_poly.entity_id
_entity_poly.type
_entity_poly.pdbx_seq_one_letter_code
_entity_poly.pdbx_strand_id
1 'polypeptide(L)'
;AAESRFKEKPVDKTNSYAGARTILDEEYASEPEFDPIKEAAKSNFEREAEKQRKQDERLRAEEARKLAQRKEQDDIVRAKERAEKELQAARDLAEKQRLKAAAKLQAEREKQEIEHYAAQAQLKMEQEQADQVLRESKLKAKGLERAGIEVVEDAQEMNVEVVKLMDDGVNQAAQFSADNVINATNAFRPEGFVFSKRLREQYASSNPAIPFEDDEYWQKIQTQLNGFDEAKVQLSIESFERQLLLSKESLLQKRQLRLEAEREELSERSERARIELSFEEAIERAFQARAKAYEAWEKQRSEIRVECLRSEQEAQHGFEELTQDLERVKVDYQQHSKRKEDFHAAKIMHELRCHLALAVSVGGEGKDSFNKVVDIMSEAGLTLKDLEFSDIKNKSLFIRLLERETALIEDVVARESHTEEMLSKFLSSTLTKREPAKTENPLQHIEKLLSAASAGSQFEAQKSIEQAFHLMELHGIGVRDIDLTKVTKYSVFVRLLNWEAEKISSLSEREKFTASILEEYVTSSIHGDVSSRDKAGKNKA
;
A
#
# COMPACT_ATOMS: atom_id res chain seq x y z
N ALA A 1 13.37 -59.69 -55.16
CA ALA A 1 12.64 -60.33 -56.27
C ALA A 1 11.15 -59.98 -56.12
N ALA A 2 10.41 -59.86 -57.22
CA ALA A 2 8.99 -59.42 -57.29
C ALA A 2 8.75 -57.99 -56.73
N GLU A 3 8.44 -56.97 -57.55
CA GLU A 3 7.16 -56.68 -58.24
C GLU A 3 6.14 -55.93 -57.34
N SER A 4 5.31 -55.00 -57.81
CA SER A 4 5.22 -54.37 -59.14
C SER A 4 4.75 -52.91 -59.02
N ARG A 5 4.85 -52.17 -60.13
CA ARG A 5 4.44 -50.77 -60.27
C ARG A 5 2.92 -50.65 -60.35
N PHE A 6 2.34 -49.62 -59.73
CA PHE A 6 1.31 -48.83 -60.40
C PHE A 6 1.53 -47.33 -60.11
N LYS A 7 1.78 -46.56 -61.17
CA LYS A 7 1.79 -45.10 -61.17
C LYS A 7 0.67 -44.67 -62.10
N GLU A 8 -0.43 -44.20 -61.55
CA GLU A 8 -1.41 -43.43 -62.33
C GLU A 8 -1.17 -41.94 -62.13
N LYS A 9 -1.25 -41.17 -63.22
CA LYS A 9 -0.94 -39.74 -63.23
C LYS A 9 -2.19 -38.94 -62.82
N PRO A 10 -2.04 -37.76 -62.19
CA PRO A 10 -3.18 -36.89 -61.96
C PRO A 10 -3.82 -36.47 -63.28
N VAL A 11 -5.15 -36.47 -63.31
CA VAL A 11 -5.95 -36.03 -64.46
C VAL A 11 -5.65 -34.57 -64.78
N ASP A 12 -5.36 -34.31 -66.05
CA ASP A 12 -4.99 -33.00 -66.55
C ASP A 12 -6.19 -32.04 -66.50
N LYS A 13 -6.07 -30.96 -65.72
CA LYS A 13 -7.18 -29.99 -65.48
C LYS A 13 -7.35 -28.97 -66.61
N THR A 14 -6.70 -29.16 -67.75
CA THR A 14 -6.66 -28.20 -68.86
C THR A 14 -7.66 -28.49 -69.99
N ASN A 15 -8.38 -29.62 -69.97
CA ASN A 15 -9.40 -29.95 -70.96
C ASN A 15 -10.78 -29.38 -70.60
N SER A 16 -11.08 -28.18 -71.10
CA SER A 16 -12.36 -27.45 -70.94
C SER A 16 -13.56 -28.03 -71.72
N TYR A 17 -13.74 -29.36 -71.73
CA TYR A 17 -14.85 -30.03 -72.43
C TYR A 17 -15.61 -31.09 -71.62
N ALA A 18 -15.22 -31.35 -70.37
CA ALA A 18 -15.91 -32.30 -69.47
C ALA A 18 -17.01 -31.65 -68.60
N GLY A 19 -17.78 -30.71 -69.17
CA GLY A 19 -18.79 -29.93 -68.43
C GLY A 19 -19.84 -29.23 -69.30
N ALA A 20 -19.99 -29.65 -70.56
CA ALA A 20 -21.05 -29.13 -71.42
C ALA A 20 -22.40 -29.76 -71.01
N ARG A 21 -23.25 -28.98 -70.33
CA ARG A 21 -24.66 -29.34 -70.12
C ARG A 21 -25.32 -29.59 -71.47
N THR A 22 -25.94 -30.75 -71.62
CA THR A 22 -26.73 -31.08 -72.82
C THR A 22 -28.18 -30.68 -72.63
N ILE A 23 -28.89 -30.42 -73.73
CA ILE A 23 -30.30 -29.95 -73.75
C ILE A 23 -31.31 -31.07 -73.39
N LEU A 24 -30.86 -32.04 -72.58
CA LEU A 24 -31.60 -33.20 -72.08
C LEU A 24 -31.47 -33.35 -70.56
N ASP A 25 -30.61 -32.55 -69.90
CA ASP A 25 -30.45 -32.53 -68.44
C ASP A 25 -31.40 -31.51 -67.76
N GLU A 26 -32.42 -31.02 -68.47
CA GLU A 26 -33.51 -30.20 -67.91
C GLU A 26 -34.55 -31.08 -67.19
N GLU A 27 -34.11 -31.79 -66.15
CA GLU A 27 -35.04 -32.29 -65.15
C GLU A 27 -35.61 -31.11 -64.35
N TYR A 28 -36.94 -31.13 -64.18
CA TYR A 28 -37.74 -30.11 -63.48
C TYR A 28 -37.09 -29.63 -62.17
N ALA A 29 -36.44 -28.47 -62.23
CA ALA A 29 -36.05 -27.74 -61.03
C ALA A 29 -37.31 -27.12 -60.42
N SER A 30 -38.00 -27.88 -59.56
CA SER A 30 -39.05 -27.36 -58.69
C SER A 30 -38.52 -26.14 -57.94
N GLU A 31 -39.22 -25.01 -58.05
CA GLU A 31 -38.89 -23.81 -57.27
C GLU A 31 -38.74 -24.20 -55.80
N PRO A 32 -37.63 -23.83 -55.12
CA PRO A 32 -37.51 -24.11 -53.70
C PRO A 32 -38.60 -23.30 -52.98
N GLU A 33 -39.54 -24.00 -52.32
CA GLU A 33 -40.49 -23.35 -51.43
C GLU A 33 -39.72 -22.46 -50.45
N PHE A 34 -39.90 -21.15 -50.60
CA PHE A 34 -39.22 -20.13 -49.83
C PHE A 34 -39.84 -20.09 -48.42
N ASP A 35 -39.42 -21.05 -47.58
CA ASP A 35 -39.85 -21.20 -46.20
C ASP A 35 -38.96 -20.29 -45.31
N PRO A 36 -39.44 -19.08 -44.92
CA PRO A 36 -38.57 -18.05 -44.34
C PRO A 36 -38.00 -18.46 -42.99
N ILE A 37 -38.66 -19.40 -42.31
CA ILE A 37 -38.25 -19.94 -41.01
C ILE A 37 -37.00 -20.82 -41.17
N LYS A 38 -36.91 -21.63 -42.24
CA LYS A 38 -35.75 -22.48 -42.52
C LYS A 38 -34.53 -21.68 -42.97
N GLU A 39 -34.74 -20.59 -43.71
CA GLU A 39 -33.65 -19.72 -44.14
C GLU A 39 -33.12 -18.87 -42.96
N ALA A 40 -34.00 -18.32 -42.11
CA ALA A 40 -33.59 -17.64 -40.88
C ALA A 40 -32.80 -18.56 -39.94
N ALA A 41 -33.20 -19.83 -39.82
CA ALA A 41 -32.46 -20.83 -39.04
C ALA A 41 -31.05 -21.10 -39.61
N LYS A 42 -30.92 -21.26 -40.95
CA LYS A 42 -29.62 -21.41 -41.61
C LYS A 42 -28.73 -20.18 -41.44
N SER A 43 -29.27 -18.98 -41.62
CA SER A 43 -28.54 -17.72 -41.47
C SER A 43 -28.01 -17.50 -40.05
N ASN A 44 -28.78 -17.89 -39.03
CA ASN A 44 -28.31 -17.86 -37.64
C ASN A 44 -27.20 -18.89 -37.38
N PHE A 45 -27.33 -20.11 -37.89
CA PHE A 45 -26.29 -21.14 -37.77
C PHE A 45 -24.99 -20.75 -38.48
N GLU A 46 -25.08 -20.13 -39.66
CA GLU A 46 -23.91 -19.59 -40.37
C GLU A 46 -23.24 -18.44 -39.61
N ARG A 47 -24.01 -17.52 -38.99
CA ARG A 47 -23.47 -16.47 -38.11
C ARG A 47 -22.77 -17.04 -36.87
N GLU A 48 -23.28 -18.12 -36.30
CA GLU A 48 -22.63 -18.79 -35.15
C GLU A 48 -21.34 -19.50 -35.58
N ALA A 49 -21.35 -20.21 -36.71
CA ALA A 49 -20.14 -20.80 -37.29
C ALA A 49 -19.09 -19.75 -37.67
N GLU A 50 -19.49 -18.58 -38.17
CA GLU A 50 -18.57 -17.48 -38.47
C GLU A 50 -17.97 -16.86 -37.20
N LYS A 51 -18.77 -16.71 -36.13
CA LYS A 51 -18.28 -16.28 -34.81
C LYS A 51 -17.25 -17.27 -34.23
N GLN A 52 -17.52 -18.57 -34.31
CA GLN A 52 -16.58 -19.61 -33.87
C GLN A 52 -15.27 -19.55 -34.66
N ARG A 53 -15.32 -19.47 -36.00
CA ARG A 53 -14.11 -19.31 -36.83
C ARG A 53 -13.29 -18.07 -36.47
N LYS A 54 -13.95 -16.94 -36.19
CA LYS A 54 -13.29 -15.70 -35.73
C LYS A 54 -12.71 -15.81 -34.32
N GLN A 55 -13.25 -16.67 -33.46
CA GLN A 55 -12.66 -16.98 -32.15
C GLN A 55 -11.43 -17.90 -32.29
N ASP A 56 -11.53 -18.96 -33.07
CA ASP A 56 -10.41 -19.88 -33.35
C ASP A 56 -9.22 -19.17 -34.01
N GLU A 57 -9.49 -18.26 -34.96
CA GLU A 57 -8.46 -17.44 -35.62
C GLU A 57 -7.76 -16.50 -34.63
N ARG A 58 -8.51 -15.89 -33.70
CA ARG A 58 -7.96 -15.06 -32.62
C ARG A 58 -7.09 -15.86 -31.66
N LEU A 59 -7.54 -17.06 -31.25
CA LEU A 59 -6.76 -17.95 -30.38
C LEU A 59 -5.44 -18.37 -31.04
N ARG A 60 -5.48 -18.78 -32.32
CA ARG A 60 -4.27 -19.11 -33.10
C ARG A 60 -3.33 -17.91 -33.27
N ALA A 61 -3.87 -16.71 -33.48
CA ALA A 61 -3.07 -15.49 -33.57
C ALA A 61 -2.41 -15.13 -32.22
N GLU A 62 -3.08 -15.37 -31.10
CA GLU A 62 -2.54 -15.16 -29.76
C GLU A 62 -1.45 -16.20 -29.42
N GLU A 63 -1.67 -17.47 -29.74
CA GLU A 63 -0.66 -18.54 -29.61
C GLU A 63 0.59 -18.24 -30.45
N ALA A 64 0.41 -17.78 -31.70
CA ALA A 64 1.52 -17.38 -32.57
C ALA A 64 2.32 -16.20 -31.98
N ARG A 65 1.65 -15.21 -31.37
CA ARG A 65 2.31 -14.10 -30.66
C ARG A 65 3.09 -14.57 -29.43
N LYS A 66 2.51 -15.46 -28.61
CA LYS A 66 3.19 -16.05 -27.45
C LYS A 66 4.41 -16.89 -27.87
N LEU A 67 4.32 -17.61 -28.98
CA LEU A 67 5.46 -18.36 -29.54
C LEU A 67 6.57 -17.42 -30.04
N ALA A 68 6.22 -16.31 -30.69
CA ALA A 68 7.19 -15.31 -31.14
C ALA A 68 7.91 -14.64 -29.96
N GLN A 69 7.17 -14.22 -28.94
CA GLN A 69 7.75 -13.63 -27.71
C GLN A 69 8.72 -14.58 -26.99
N ARG A 70 8.40 -15.88 -26.93
CA ARG A 70 9.33 -16.89 -26.36
C ARG A 70 10.62 -17.00 -27.16
N LYS A 71 10.56 -17.02 -28.49
CA LYS A 71 11.77 -17.06 -29.34
C LYS A 71 12.63 -15.80 -29.16
N GLU A 72 12.00 -14.64 -29.09
CA GLU A 72 12.69 -13.37 -28.84
C GLU A 72 13.38 -13.36 -27.47
N GLN A 73 12.72 -13.88 -26.43
CA GLN A 73 13.33 -14.07 -25.10
C GLN A 73 14.50 -15.07 -25.13
N ASP A 74 14.36 -16.21 -25.79
CA ASP A 74 15.43 -17.22 -25.94
C ASP A 74 16.66 -16.63 -26.65
N ASP A 75 16.47 -15.83 -27.71
CA ASP A 75 17.56 -15.20 -28.45
C ASP A 75 18.21 -14.06 -27.65
N ILE A 76 17.45 -13.31 -26.82
CA ILE A 76 18.01 -12.35 -25.86
C ILE A 76 18.87 -13.06 -24.79
N VAL A 77 18.43 -14.21 -24.27
CA VAL A 77 19.20 -15.00 -23.30
C VAL A 77 20.50 -15.50 -23.94
N ARG A 78 20.45 -16.06 -25.15
CA ARG A 78 21.65 -16.49 -25.90
C ARG A 78 22.61 -15.34 -26.21
N ALA A 79 22.11 -14.14 -26.47
CA ALA A 79 22.93 -12.96 -26.66
C ALA A 79 23.65 -12.54 -25.37
N LYS A 80 22.95 -12.57 -24.23
CA LYS A 80 23.54 -12.29 -22.90
C LYS A 80 24.63 -13.31 -22.53
N GLU A 81 24.37 -14.61 -22.71
CA GLU A 81 25.38 -15.65 -22.45
C GLU A 81 26.67 -15.47 -23.27
N ARG A 82 26.57 -14.97 -24.51
CA ARG A 82 27.75 -14.68 -25.34
C ARG A 82 28.53 -13.47 -24.80
N ALA A 83 27.83 -12.39 -24.50
CA ALA A 83 28.44 -11.18 -23.93
C ALA A 83 29.11 -11.46 -22.57
N GLU A 84 28.52 -12.31 -21.73
CA GLU A 84 29.10 -12.73 -20.45
C GLU A 84 30.38 -13.57 -20.64
N LYS A 85 30.38 -14.52 -21.59
CA LYS A 85 31.58 -15.32 -21.94
C LYS A 85 32.70 -14.45 -22.51
N GLU A 86 32.37 -13.43 -23.32
CA GLU A 86 33.34 -12.46 -23.84
C GLU A 86 33.91 -11.56 -22.72
N LEU A 87 33.06 -11.09 -21.80
CA LEU A 87 33.49 -10.32 -20.63
C LEU A 87 34.42 -11.15 -19.72
N GLN A 88 34.11 -12.42 -19.50
CA GLN A 88 34.93 -13.31 -18.67
C GLN A 88 36.28 -13.60 -19.35
N ALA A 89 36.30 -13.89 -20.66
CA ALA A 89 37.56 -14.04 -21.39
C ALA A 89 38.44 -12.77 -21.36
N ALA A 90 37.83 -11.57 -21.35
CA ALA A 90 38.54 -10.31 -21.19
C ALA A 90 39.11 -10.12 -19.76
N ARG A 91 38.37 -10.53 -18.72
CA ARG A 91 38.85 -10.54 -17.33
C ARG A 91 40.04 -11.48 -17.14
N ASP A 92 39.94 -12.72 -17.62
CA ASP A 92 41.03 -13.70 -17.58
C ASP A 92 42.31 -13.21 -18.27
N LEU A 93 42.16 -12.47 -19.40
CA LEU A 93 43.29 -11.89 -20.11
C LEU A 93 43.93 -10.74 -19.33
N ALA A 94 43.11 -9.88 -18.72
CA ALA A 94 43.58 -8.78 -17.88
C ALA A 94 44.30 -9.29 -16.62
N GLU A 95 43.78 -10.34 -15.97
CA GLU A 95 44.41 -10.95 -14.81
C GLU A 95 45.77 -11.58 -15.16
N LYS A 96 45.86 -12.33 -16.25
CA LYS A 96 47.13 -12.87 -16.77
C LYS A 96 48.16 -11.76 -17.03
N GLN A 97 47.73 -10.59 -17.49
CA GLN A 97 48.61 -9.42 -17.64
C GLN A 97 49.04 -8.84 -16.29
N ARG A 98 48.14 -8.74 -15.29
CA ARG A 98 48.48 -8.28 -13.94
C ARG A 98 49.46 -9.22 -13.24
N LEU A 99 49.25 -10.53 -13.33
CA LEU A 99 50.17 -11.54 -12.78
C LEU A 99 51.55 -11.47 -13.44
N LYS A 100 51.61 -11.31 -14.77
CA LYS A 100 52.87 -11.13 -15.50
C LYS A 100 53.61 -9.84 -15.11
N ALA A 101 52.87 -8.76 -14.84
CA ALA A 101 53.45 -7.50 -14.35
C ALA A 101 53.95 -7.63 -12.89
N ALA A 102 53.19 -8.29 -12.02
CA ALA A 102 53.58 -8.54 -10.63
C ALA A 102 54.84 -9.42 -10.54
N ALA A 103 54.92 -10.51 -11.31
CA ALA A 103 56.10 -11.36 -11.38
C ALA A 103 57.35 -10.61 -11.86
N LYS A 104 57.19 -9.67 -12.81
CA LYS A 104 58.30 -8.81 -13.26
C LYS A 104 58.77 -7.86 -12.14
N LEU A 105 57.84 -7.26 -11.42
CA LEU A 105 58.14 -6.34 -10.31
C LEU A 105 58.82 -7.08 -9.15
N GLN A 106 58.40 -8.32 -8.87
CA GLN A 106 59.07 -9.18 -7.89
C GLN A 106 60.51 -9.52 -8.31
N ALA A 107 60.73 -9.92 -9.57
CA ALA A 107 62.09 -10.17 -10.09
C ALA A 107 62.99 -8.92 -10.06
N GLU A 108 62.42 -7.72 -10.28
CA GLU A 108 63.15 -6.46 -10.13
C GLU A 108 63.50 -6.15 -8.66
N ARG A 109 62.65 -6.52 -7.68
CA ARG A 109 62.96 -6.41 -6.24
C ARG A 109 64.03 -7.40 -5.81
N GLU A 110 63.91 -8.68 -6.18
CA GLU A 110 64.91 -9.71 -5.87
C GLU A 110 66.29 -9.32 -6.41
N LYS A 111 66.35 -8.70 -7.61
CA LYS A 111 67.59 -8.14 -8.15
C LYS A 111 68.15 -6.99 -7.30
N GLN A 112 67.31 -6.06 -6.85
CA GLN A 112 67.72 -4.95 -5.98
C GLN A 112 68.18 -5.44 -4.61
N GLU A 113 67.56 -6.48 -4.05
CA GLU A 113 67.98 -7.11 -2.79
C GLU A 113 69.34 -7.79 -2.96
N ILE A 114 69.56 -8.52 -4.06
CA ILE A 114 70.88 -9.12 -4.38
C ILE A 114 71.95 -8.03 -4.55
N GLU A 115 71.65 -6.91 -5.23
CA GLU A 115 72.56 -5.77 -5.37
C GLU A 115 72.86 -5.11 -4.02
N HIS A 116 71.86 -4.96 -3.15
CA HIS A 116 72.02 -4.44 -1.79
C HIS A 116 72.85 -5.37 -0.89
N TYR A 117 72.61 -6.69 -0.93
CA TYR A 117 73.43 -7.67 -0.24
C TYR A 117 74.88 -7.70 -0.75
N ALA A 118 75.10 -7.56 -2.06
CA ALA A 118 76.43 -7.46 -2.63
C ALA A 118 77.17 -6.19 -2.18
N ALA A 119 76.49 -5.03 -2.15
CA ALA A 119 77.04 -3.78 -1.63
C ALA A 119 77.33 -3.86 -0.12
N GLN A 120 76.44 -4.47 0.67
CA GLN A 120 76.63 -4.69 2.10
C GLN A 120 77.79 -5.67 2.38
N ALA A 121 77.97 -6.71 1.55
CA ALA A 121 79.11 -7.60 1.63
C ALA A 121 80.44 -6.91 1.27
N GLN A 122 80.44 -5.99 0.30
CA GLN A 122 81.61 -5.16 -0.02
C GLN A 122 81.97 -4.21 1.13
N LEU A 123 80.98 -3.51 1.70
CA LEU A 123 81.19 -2.67 2.90
C LEU A 123 81.69 -3.49 4.09
N LYS A 124 81.18 -4.72 4.27
CA LYS A 124 81.66 -5.62 5.33
C LYS A 124 83.09 -6.09 5.08
N MET A 125 83.47 -6.40 3.84
CA MET A 125 84.85 -6.72 3.47
C MET A 125 85.79 -5.52 3.70
N GLU A 126 85.35 -4.30 3.37
CA GLU A 126 86.12 -3.07 3.60
C GLU A 126 86.25 -2.76 5.10
N GLN A 127 85.19 -2.97 5.89
CA GLN A 127 85.23 -2.91 7.35
C GLN A 127 86.14 -3.99 7.95
N GLU A 128 86.08 -5.24 7.47
CA GLU A 128 86.95 -6.33 7.92
C GLU A 128 88.42 -6.08 7.54
N GLN A 129 88.71 -5.41 6.41
CA GLN A 129 90.05 -4.93 6.05
C GLN A 129 90.51 -3.78 6.95
N ALA A 130 89.66 -2.79 7.22
CA ALA A 130 89.94 -1.70 8.15
C ALA A 130 90.16 -2.22 9.58
N ASP A 131 89.36 -3.20 10.02
CA ASP A 131 89.52 -3.92 11.28
C ASP A 131 90.71 -4.88 11.28
N GLN A 132 91.19 -5.36 10.12
CA GLN A 132 92.47 -6.05 10.01
C GLN A 132 93.63 -5.09 10.23
N VAL A 133 93.63 -3.91 9.60
CA VAL A 133 94.63 -2.85 9.87
C VAL A 133 94.57 -2.41 11.34
N LEU A 134 93.36 -2.25 11.90
CA LEU A 134 93.16 -1.94 13.31
C LEU A 134 93.60 -3.10 14.22
N ARG A 135 93.38 -4.36 13.83
CA ARG A 135 93.89 -5.54 14.55
C ARG A 135 95.40 -5.69 14.45
N GLU A 136 96.04 -5.36 13.33
CA GLU A 136 97.50 -5.32 13.24
C GLU A 136 98.10 -4.23 14.15
N SER A 137 97.41 -3.08 14.30
CA SER A 137 97.78 -2.08 15.29
C SER A 137 97.52 -2.52 16.75
N LYS A 138 96.43 -3.27 17.01
CA LYS A 138 96.05 -3.76 18.34
C LYS A 138 96.76 -5.04 18.77
N LEU A 139 97.21 -5.89 17.85
CA LEU A 139 98.02 -7.10 18.12
C LEU A 139 99.46 -6.75 18.52
N LYS A 140 99.91 -5.51 18.27
CA LYS A 140 101.09 -4.92 18.92
C LYS A 140 100.82 -4.50 20.38
N ALA A 141 99.57 -4.53 20.84
CA ALA A 141 99.12 -4.02 22.13
C ALA A 141 98.25 -5.03 22.92
N LYS A 142 98.92 -6.08 23.43
CA LYS A 142 98.46 -7.07 24.42
C LYS A 142 97.51 -8.17 23.90
N GLY A 143 97.88 -9.42 24.20
CA GLY A 143 96.99 -10.58 24.17
C GLY A 143 96.54 -11.00 25.58
N LEU A 144 96.00 -12.23 25.65
CA LEU A 144 95.37 -12.91 26.81
C LEU A 144 94.00 -12.32 27.24
N GLU A 145 92.94 -13.11 27.51
CA GLU A 145 92.69 -14.54 27.23
C GLU A 145 91.17 -14.88 27.21
N ARG A 146 90.85 -16.12 26.82
CA ARG A 146 89.60 -16.93 26.89
C ARG A 146 88.71 -16.72 28.16
N ALA A 147 87.44 -17.18 28.31
CA ALA A 147 86.29 -17.72 27.52
C ALA A 147 85.11 -17.96 28.54
N GLY A 148 83.86 -18.38 28.26
CA GLY A 148 83.08 -18.68 27.04
C GLY A 148 81.86 -19.62 27.33
N ILE A 149 80.97 -19.81 26.34
CA ILE A 149 79.85 -20.82 26.24
C ILE A 149 78.52 -20.56 27.01
N GLU A 150 77.52 -20.14 26.22
CA GLU A 150 76.07 -20.50 26.09
C GLU A 150 75.12 -20.82 27.27
N VAL A 151 73.84 -20.43 27.07
CA VAL A 151 72.62 -20.74 27.86
C VAL A 151 71.47 -21.06 26.89
N VAL A 152 70.54 -21.95 27.27
CA VAL A 152 69.46 -22.49 26.41
C VAL A 152 68.08 -22.36 27.09
N GLU A 153 67.11 -21.88 26.28
CA GLU A 153 65.63 -22.02 26.25
C GLU A 153 64.68 -21.89 27.48
N ASP A 154 63.52 -21.31 27.17
CA ASP A 154 62.27 -21.22 27.96
C ASP A 154 61.25 -22.30 27.56
N ALA A 155 60.31 -22.64 28.45
CA ALA A 155 58.94 -23.04 28.09
C ALA A 155 57.99 -23.03 29.31
N GLN A 156 56.75 -22.53 29.15
CA GLN A 156 55.51 -23.24 29.59
C GLN A 156 54.20 -22.54 29.17
N GLU A 157 53.13 -23.34 29.13
CA GLU A 157 51.81 -23.07 28.55
C GLU A 157 50.71 -22.87 29.63
N MET A 158 49.52 -22.36 29.27
CA MET A 158 48.28 -23.17 29.22
C MET A 158 46.93 -22.39 29.31
N ASN A 159 45.92 -23.07 28.75
CA ASN A 159 44.48 -23.10 29.06
C ASN A 159 43.47 -22.22 28.29
N VAL A 160 42.50 -22.94 27.72
CA VAL A 160 41.19 -22.52 27.19
C VAL A 160 40.18 -23.57 27.70
N GLU A 161 38.97 -23.16 28.08
CA GLU A 161 37.88 -24.07 28.48
C GLU A 161 36.63 -23.82 27.62
N VAL A 162 35.85 -24.88 27.38
CA VAL A 162 34.82 -24.95 26.33
C VAL A 162 33.42 -25.04 26.93
N VAL A 163 32.45 -24.35 26.33
CA VAL A 163 31.01 -24.56 26.60
C VAL A 163 30.26 -24.82 25.30
N LYS A 164 29.38 -25.83 25.31
CA LYS A 164 28.51 -26.23 24.19
C LYS A 164 27.15 -25.52 24.23
N LEU A 165 26.61 -25.25 23.05
CA LEU A 165 25.23 -24.81 22.84
C LEU A 165 24.26 -26.01 22.76
N MET A 166 23.00 -25.76 23.08
CA MET A 166 21.85 -26.61 22.73
C MET A 166 20.91 -25.86 21.77
N ASP A 167 20.16 -26.65 21.03
CA ASP A 167 19.31 -26.29 19.88
C ASP A 167 17.83 -26.18 20.30
N ASP A 168 17.07 -25.30 19.64
CA ASP A 168 15.60 -25.29 19.66
C ASP A 168 15.08 -24.49 18.44
N GLY A 169 14.09 -25.03 17.72
CA GLY A 169 13.62 -24.49 16.43
C GLY A 169 12.27 -23.74 16.49
N VAL A 170 11.64 -23.48 15.33
CA VAL A 170 10.17 -23.50 15.06
C VAL A 170 9.81 -22.98 13.64
N ASN A 171 8.68 -23.46 13.12
CA ASN A 171 8.07 -23.19 11.79
C ASN A 171 7.45 -21.79 11.61
N GLN A 172 7.22 -21.38 10.34
CA GLN A 172 5.89 -21.11 9.71
C GLN A 172 6.08 -20.55 8.27
N ALA A 173 5.50 -21.14 7.22
CA ALA A 173 4.09 -21.12 6.77
C ALA A 173 3.66 -19.79 6.11
N ALA A 174 3.60 -19.77 4.76
CA ALA A 174 3.18 -18.61 3.98
C ALA A 174 1.70 -18.70 3.57
N GLN A 175 0.90 -17.69 3.96
CA GLN A 175 -0.47 -17.50 3.48
C GLN A 175 -0.47 -16.60 2.23
N PHE A 176 -1.01 -17.09 1.12
CA PHE A 176 -1.31 -16.26 -0.04
C PHE A 176 -2.72 -15.69 0.09
N SER A 177 -2.82 -14.37 0.17
CA SER A 177 -4.10 -13.66 0.07
C SER A 177 -4.60 -13.67 -1.37
N ALA A 178 -5.89 -13.96 -1.55
CA ALA A 178 -6.57 -13.90 -2.83
C ALA A 178 -7.58 -12.75 -2.82
N ASP A 179 -7.15 -11.57 -3.27
CA ASP A 179 -8.05 -10.42 -3.41
C ASP A 179 -7.70 -9.62 -4.67
N ASN A 180 -8.42 -9.90 -5.77
CA ASN A 180 -8.27 -9.28 -7.08
C ASN A 180 -9.59 -9.38 -7.87
N VAL A 181 -10.70 -8.96 -7.25
CA VAL A 181 -12.02 -8.87 -7.92
C VAL A 181 -12.38 -7.41 -8.13
N ILE A 182 -12.07 -6.90 -9.32
CA ILE A 182 -12.47 -5.54 -9.74
C ILE A 182 -13.99 -5.54 -9.96
N ASN A 183 -14.71 -4.79 -9.12
CA ASN A 183 -16.17 -4.71 -9.16
C ASN A 183 -16.66 -3.84 -10.33
N ALA A 184 -16.82 -4.47 -11.51
CA ALA A 184 -17.05 -3.79 -12.79
C ALA A 184 -18.35 -2.96 -12.89
N THR A 185 -19.29 -3.10 -11.96
CA THR A 185 -20.54 -2.32 -11.93
C THR A 185 -20.36 -0.84 -11.62
N ASN A 186 -19.23 -0.43 -11.02
CA ASN A 186 -18.94 0.98 -10.74
C ASN A 186 -18.25 1.71 -11.91
N ALA A 187 -17.81 1.01 -12.96
CA ALA A 187 -16.94 1.59 -14.00
C ALA A 187 -17.67 2.36 -15.11
N PHE A 188 -19.02 2.34 -15.15
CA PHE A 188 -19.81 2.79 -16.32
C PHE A 188 -20.97 3.74 -15.99
N ARG A 189 -20.88 4.51 -14.90
CA ARG A 189 -21.74 5.68 -14.69
C ARG A 189 -20.88 6.94 -14.55
N PRO A 190 -21.18 8.03 -15.26
CA PRO A 190 -20.65 9.34 -14.87
C PRO A 190 -21.18 9.65 -13.45
N GLU A 191 -20.33 10.23 -12.60
CA GLU A 191 -20.67 10.51 -11.20
C GLU A 191 -21.69 11.66 -11.09
N GLY A 192 -22.96 11.34 -11.31
CA GLY A 192 -24.05 12.06 -10.64
C GLY A 192 -24.04 11.66 -9.16
N PHE A 193 -24.12 12.65 -8.27
CA PHE A 193 -24.17 12.46 -6.81
C PHE A 193 -25.21 11.39 -6.43
N VAL A 194 -24.75 10.18 -6.07
CA VAL A 194 -25.64 9.14 -5.55
C VAL A 194 -25.88 9.45 -4.07
N PHE A 195 -26.93 10.19 -3.79
CA PHE A 195 -27.34 10.56 -2.43
C PHE A 195 -27.67 9.29 -1.62
N SER A 196 -26.68 8.78 -0.89
CA SER A 196 -26.80 7.50 -0.20
C SER A 196 -27.88 7.55 0.88
N LYS A 197 -28.51 6.42 1.20
CA LYS A 197 -29.53 6.37 2.27
C LYS A 197 -28.99 6.81 3.64
N ARG A 198 -27.69 6.66 3.90
CA ARG A 198 -27.02 7.14 5.13
C ARG A 198 -27.01 8.67 5.22
N LEU A 199 -26.67 9.33 4.10
CA LEU A 199 -26.70 10.79 3.97
C LEU A 199 -28.10 11.32 4.35
N ARG A 200 -29.16 10.69 3.80
CA ARG A 200 -30.56 11.06 4.09
C ARG A 200 -30.91 11.01 5.58
N GLU A 201 -30.50 9.96 6.29
CA GLU A 201 -30.76 9.81 7.73
C GLU A 201 -29.93 10.77 8.58
N GLN A 202 -28.71 11.13 8.15
CA GLN A 202 -27.83 12.07 8.86
C GLN A 202 -28.26 13.53 8.69
N TYR A 203 -28.75 13.94 7.50
CA TYR A 203 -29.22 15.31 7.26
C TYR A 203 -30.61 15.61 7.79
N ALA A 204 -31.34 14.61 8.27
CA ALA A 204 -32.55 14.79 9.05
C ALA A 204 -32.35 15.80 10.21
N SER A 205 -31.12 15.97 10.71
CA SER A 205 -30.76 16.71 11.92
C SER A 205 -30.77 18.26 11.88
N SER A 206 -30.72 18.92 10.71
CA SER A 206 -30.66 20.39 10.68
C SER A 206 -32.04 21.04 10.86
N ASN A 207 -32.19 21.86 11.91
CA ASN A 207 -33.44 22.55 12.23
C ASN A 207 -33.72 23.68 11.22
N PRO A 208 -34.79 23.64 10.40
CA PRO A 208 -35.04 24.64 9.35
C PRO A 208 -35.37 26.05 9.87
N ALA A 209 -35.51 26.23 11.19
CA ALA A 209 -35.80 27.51 11.83
C ALA A 209 -34.53 28.29 12.27
N ILE A 210 -33.35 27.67 12.21
CA ILE A 210 -32.05 28.28 12.54
C ILE A 210 -31.25 28.32 11.23
N PRO A 211 -30.65 29.45 10.82
CA PRO A 211 -29.79 29.48 9.64
C PRO A 211 -28.65 28.46 9.73
N PHE A 212 -28.33 27.77 8.63
CA PHE A 212 -27.24 26.78 8.58
C PHE A 212 -25.90 27.32 9.11
N GLU A 213 -25.64 28.61 8.87
CA GLU A 213 -24.43 29.30 9.30
C GLU A 213 -24.37 29.54 10.83
N ASP A 214 -25.49 29.43 11.55
CA ASP A 214 -25.61 29.60 13.01
C ASP A 214 -25.61 28.24 13.77
N ASP A 215 -25.55 27.10 13.08
CA ASP A 215 -25.46 25.78 13.72
C ASP A 215 -24.03 25.50 14.22
N GLU A 216 -23.85 25.44 15.54
CA GLU A 216 -22.55 25.25 16.20
C GLU A 216 -21.78 24.00 15.70
N TYR A 217 -22.49 22.94 15.29
CA TYR A 217 -21.87 21.73 14.76
C TYR A 217 -21.33 21.95 13.34
N TRP A 218 -22.13 22.56 12.46
CA TRP A 218 -21.71 22.83 11.09
C TRP A 218 -20.66 23.95 11.01
N GLN A 219 -20.68 24.94 11.90
CA GLN A 219 -19.58 25.90 12.07
C GLN A 219 -18.27 25.22 12.46
N LYS A 220 -18.29 24.28 13.42
CA LYS A 220 -17.09 23.51 13.80
C LYS A 220 -16.55 22.69 12.62
N ILE A 221 -17.42 22.01 11.87
CA ILE A 221 -17.00 21.28 10.65
C ILE A 221 -16.43 22.24 9.61
N GLN A 222 -17.05 23.39 9.36
CA GLN A 222 -16.54 24.37 8.40
C GLN A 222 -15.17 24.94 8.79
N THR A 223 -14.92 25.17 10.08
CA THR A 223 -13.58 25.60 10.55
C THR A 223 -12.54 24.48 10.43
N GLN A 224 -12.91 23.21 10.66
CA GLN A 224 -12.03 22.05 10.42
C GLN A 224 -11.72 21.86 8.93
N LEU A 225 -12.70 21.97 8.04
CA LEU A 225 -12.53 21.88 6.59
C LEU A 225 -11.62 23.01 6.07
N ASN A 226 -11.86 24.25 6.50
CA ASN A 226 -11.04 25.40 6.11
C ASN A 226 -9.61 25.34 6.68
N GLY A 227 -9.39 24.61 7.78
CA GLY A 227 -8.07 24.40 8.38
C GLY A 227 -7.25 23.26 7.76
N PHE A 228 -7.84 22.44 6.88
CA PHE A 228 -7.19 21.28 6.30
C PHE A 228 -6.58 21.61 4.93
N ASP A 229 -5.25 21.55 4.85
CA ASP A 229 -4.50 21.82 3.63
C ASP A 229 -4.44 20.57 2.73
N GLU A 230 -5.47 20.39 1.90
CA GLU A 230 -5.59 19.27 0.94
C GLU A 230 -4.34 19.14 0.05
N ALA A 231 -3.75 20.25 -0.39
CA ALA A 231 -2.59 20.25 -1.27
C ALA A 231 -1.33 19.76 -0.56
N LYS A 232 -1.09 20.22 0.69
CA LYS A 232 0.03 19.74 1.51
C LYS A 232 -0.11 18.26 1.89
N VAL A 233 -1.33 17.77 2.12
CA VAL A 233 -1.59 16.36 2.41
C VAL A 233 -1.44 15.48 1.18
N GLN A 234 -1.87 15.93 0.00
CA GLN A 234 -1.59 15.21 -1.26
C GLN A 234 -0.08 15.17 -1.55
N LEU A 235 0.63 16.28 -1.36
CA LEU A 235 2.09 16.33 -1.51
C LEU A 235 2.83 15.43 -0.50
N SER A 236 2.33 15.29 0.73
CA SER A 236 2.93 14.36 1.70
C SER A 236 2.68 12.90 1.31
N ILE A 237 1.47 12.54 0.87
CA ILE A 237 1.15 11.21 0.32
C ILE A 237 2.08 10.88 -0.85
N GLU A 238 2.22 11.78 -1.84
CA GLU A 238 3.15 11.58 -2.96
C GLU A 238 4.61 11.44 -2.49
N SER A 239 5.02 12.19 -1.46
CA SER A 239 6.38 12.09 -0.92
C SER A 239 6.63 10.75 -0.24
N PHE A 240 5.67 10.23 0.52
CA PHE A 240 5.74 8.92 1.14
C PHE A 240 5.71 7.80 0.10
N GLU A 241 4.86 7.89 -0.92
CA GLU A 241 4.83 6.90 -2.01
C GLU A 241 6.15 6.85 -2.80
N ARG A 242 6.78 8.01 -3.05
CA ARG A 242 8.13 8.07 -3.64
C ARG A 242 9.19 7.47 -2.70
N GLN A 243 9.17 7.78 -1.40
CA GLN A 243 10.09 7.20 -0.42
C GLN A 243 9.92 5.68 -0.29
N LEU A 244 8.69 5.18 -0.37
CA LEU A 244 8.33 3.76 -0.29
C LEU A 244 8.76 3.00 -1.55
N LEU A 245 8.74 3.65 -2.73
CA LEU A 245 9.36 3.10 -3.94
C LEU A 245 10.88 3.02 -3.81
N LEU A 246 11.54 4.11 -3.37
CA LEU A 246 12.99 4.14 -3.17
C LEU A 246 13.47 3.12 -2.11
N SER A 247 12.72 2.90 -1.03
CA SER A 247 13.05 1.90 -0.01
C SER A 247 12.88 0.47 -0.54
N LYS A 248 11.84 0.20 -1.35
CA LYS A 248 11.68 -1.09 -2.06
C LYS A 248 12.82 -1.35 -3.03
N GLU A 249 13.24 -0.35 -3.82
CA GLU A 249 14.38 -0.48 -4.73
C GLU A 249 15.69 -0.73 -3.98
N SER A 250 15.94 0.01 -2.90
CA SER A 250 17.10 -0.20 -2.00
C SER A 250 17.11 -1.62 -1.41
N LEU A 251 15.97 -2.11 -0.91
CA LEU A 251 15.83 -3.46 -0.36
C LEU A 251 16.09 -4.54 -1.42
N LEU A 252 15.61 -4.35 -2.65
CA LEU A 252 15.89 -5.27 -3.76
C LEU A 252 17.39 -5.28 -4.12
N GLN A 253 18.04 -4.11 -4.18
CA GLN A 253 19.48 -4.01 -4.41
C GLN A 253 20.28 -4.69 -3.30
N LYS A 254 19.92 -4.50 -2.03
CA LYS A 254 20.57 -5.18 -0.89
C LYS A 254 20.43 -6.70 -0.96
N ARG A 255 19.26 -7.21 -1.36
CA ARG A 255 19.05 -8.66 -1.59
C ARG A 255 19.86 -9.20 -2.76
N GLN A 256 20.00 -8.44 -3.85
CA GLN A 256 20.86 -8.81 -4.98
C GLN A 256 22.33 -8.87 -4.56
N LEU A 257 22.83 -7.84 -3.88
CA LEU A 257 24.20 -7.80 -3.33
C LEU A 257 24.49 -8.97 -2.38
N ARG A 258 23.50 -9.39 -1.56
CA ARG A 258 23.64 -10.59 -0.71
C ARG A 258 23.81 -11.87 -1.53
N LEU A 259 22.97 -12.06 -2.56
CA LEU A 259 23.04 -13.22 -3.45
C LEU A 259 24.33 -13.23 -4.31
N GLU A 260 24.85 -12.07 -4.68
CA GLU A 260 26.14 -11.92 -5.37
C GLU A 260 27.30 -12.28 -4.43
N ALA A 261 27.31 -11.77 -3.19
CA ALA A 261 28.30 -12.13 -2.18
C ALA A 261 28.28 -13.62 -1.80
N GLU A 262 27.09 -14.24 -1.70
CA GLU A 262 26.92 -15.68 -1.48
C GLU A 262 27.50 -16.51 -2.65
N ARG A 263 27.42 -16.01 -3.89
CA ARG A 263 28.02 -16.66 -5.07
C ARG A 263 29.54 -16.49 -5.12
N GLU A 264 30.04 -15.30 -4.80
CA GLU A 264 31.47 -15.04 -4.69
C GLU A 264 32.12 -15.87 -3.58
N GLU A 265 31.44 -16.06 -2.44
CA GLU A 265 31.86 -16.95 -1.36
C GLU A 265 31.99 -18.41 -1.82
N LEU A 266 31.08 -18.88 -2.67
CA LEU A 266 31.14 -20.24 -3.25
C LEU A 266 32.27 -20.37 -4.28
N SER A 267 32.53 -19.37 -5.11
CA SER A 267 33.68 -19.39 -6.03
C SER A 267 35.01 -19.33 -5.28
N GLU A 268 35.16 -18.46 -4.27
CA GLU A 268 36.38 -18.39 -3.45
C GLU A 268 36.66 -19.70 -2.71
N ARG A 269 35.61 -20.39 -2.22
CA ARG A 269 35.75 -21.75 -1.65
C ARG A 269 36.29 -22.75 -2.68
N SER A 270 35.80 -22.68 -3.91
CA SER A 270 36.23 -23.58 -5.00
C SER A 270 37.66 -23.28 -5.50
N GLU A 271 38.07 -22.02 -5.47
CA GLU A 271 39.40 -21.58 -5.90
C GLU A 271 40.47 -21.84 -4.83
N ARG A 272 40.16 -21.62 -3.55
CA ARG A 272 41.10 -21.96 -2.46
C ARG A 272 41.34 -23.46 -2.33
N ALA A 273 40.37 -24.30 -2.69
CA ALA A 273 40.54 -25.75 -2.80
C ALA A 273 41.42 -26.20 -3.99
N ARG A 274 41.86 -25.28 -4.85
CA ARG A 274 42.67 -25.55 -6.04
C ARG A 274 44.16 -25.22 -5.87
N ILE A 275 44.53 -24.45 -4.84
CA ILE A 275 45.90 -23.94 -4.62
C ILE A 275 46.60 -24.76 -3.51
N GLU A 276 46.57 -26.09 -3.61
CA GLU A 276 47.13 -27.01 -2.60
C GLU A 276 48.04 -28.08 -3.25
N LEU A 277 49.19 -27.68 -3.82
CA LEU A 277 50.16 -28.64 -4.36
C LEU A 277 51.64 -28.16 -4.34
N SER A 278 52.14 -27.66 -3.20
CA SER A 278 53.59 -27.70 -2.90
C SER A 278 53.99 -27.34 -1.44
N PHE A 279 54.81 -28.21 -0.83
CA PHE A 279 55.75 -28.03 0.30
C PHE A 279 55.28 -28.21 1.75
N GLU A 280 55.98 -29.12 2.46
CA GLU A 280 55.46 -29.82 3.65
C GLU A 280 55.93 -29.31 5.02
N GLU A 281 57.04 -28.56 5.14
CA GLU A 281 57.42 -27.94 6.43
C GLU A 281 56.73 -26.59 6.68
N ALA A 282 56.16 -25.99 5.63
CA ALA A 282 55.22 -24.91 5.80
C ALA A 282 53.92 -25.38 6.48
N ILE A 283 53.57 -26.69 6.38
CA ILE A 283 52.23 -27.20 6.67
C ILE A 283 51.79 -27.02 8.12
N GLU A 284 52.62 -27.22 9.14
CA GLU A 284 52.16 -27.06 10.54
C GLU A 284 51.98 -25.60 10.94
N ARG A 285 52.93 -24.70 10.60
CA ARG A 285 52.72 -23.26 10.80
C ARG A 285 51.59 -22.73 9.91
N ALA A 286 51.44 -23.26 8.69
CA ALA A 286 50.34 -22.92 7.81
C ALA A 286 49.01 -23.47 8.36
N PHE A 287 48.95 -24.63 9.02
CA PHE A 287 47.71 -25.12 9.65
C PHE A 287 47.32 -24.26 10.85
N GLN A 288 48.26 -23.86 11.70
CA GLN A 288 47.98 -22.95 12.81
C GLN A 288 47.60 -21.54 12.31
N ALA A 289 48.30 -21.03 11.28
CA ALA A 289 47.95 -19.76 10.64
C ALA A 289 46.61 -19.83 9.88
N ARG A 290 46.29 -20.97 9.25
CA ARG A 290 45.03 -21.27 8.56
C ARG A 290 43.88 -21.38 9.54
N ALA A 291 44.07 -22.03 10.70
CA ALA A 291 43.08 -22.07 11.78
C ALA A 291 42.78 -20.65 12.29
N LYS A 292 43.82 -19.85 12.61
CA LYS A 292 43.65 -18.45 13.04
C LYS A 292 43.07 -17.55 11.95
N ALA A 293 43.42 -17.77 10.68
CA ALA A 293 42.86 -17.04 9.55
C ALA A 293 41.40 -17.42 9.29
N TYR A 294 41.01 -18.69 9.46
CA TYR A 294 39.61 -19.12 9.41
C TYR A 294 38.82 -18.56 10.58
N GLU A 295 39.35 -18.59 11.82
CA GLU A 295 38.68 -18.01 12.98
C GLU A 295 38.47 -16.49 12.81
N ALA A 296 39.50 -15.78 12.35
CA ALA A 296 39.40 -14.34 12.04
C ALA A 296 38.42 -14.05 10.89
N TRP A 297 38.43 -14.87 9.83
CA TRP A 297 37.50 -14.74 8.68
C TRP A 297 36.05 -15.08 9.08
N GLU A 298 35.85 -16.12 9.88
CA GLU A 298 34.54 -16.54 10.38
C GLU A 298 33.97 -15.51 11.35
N LYS A 299 34.82 -14.91 12.19
CA LYS A 299 34.45 -13.76 13.03
C LYS A 299 34.07 -12.54 12.19
N GLN A 300 34.88 -12.14 11.21
CA GLN A 300 34.54 -11.04 10.30
C GLN A 300 33.24 -11.34 9.51
N ARG A 301 32.98 -12.61 9.16
CA ARG A 301 31.74 -13.02 8.49
C ARG A 301 30.55 -13.23 9.41
N SER A 302 30.73 -13.44 10.72
CA SER A 302 29.64 -13.38 11.69
C SER A 302 29.27 -11.92 11.97
N GLU A 303 30.26 -11.04 12.15
CA GLU A 303 30.09 -9.59 12.28
C GLU A 303 29.33 -9.00 11.06
N ILE A 304 29.77 -9.32 9.83
CA ILE A 304 29.07 -8.87 8.61
C ILE A 304 27.66 -9.46 8.50
N ARG A 305 27.42 -10.73 8.88
CA ARG A 305 26.06 -11.31 8.86
C ARG A 305 25.14 -10.65 9.87
N VAL A 306 25.62 -10.37 11.08
CA VAL A 306 24.85 -9.67 12.12
C VAL A 306 24.57 -8.23 11.71
N GLU A 307 25.53 -7.52 11.15
CA GLU A 307 25.35 -6.16 10.64
C GLU A 307 24.37 -6.11 9.47
N CYS A 308 24.45 -7.06 8.52
CA CYS A 308 23.47 -7.20 7.45
C CYS A 308 22.06 -7.47 8.00
N LEU A 309 21.90 -8.42 8.93
CA LEU A 309 20.62 -8.74 9.57
C LEU A 309 20.04 -7.52 10.29
N ARG A 310 20.87 -6.81 11.06
CA ARG A 310 20.51 -5.57 11.75
C ARG A 310 20.04 -4.51 10.77
N SER A 311 20.79 -4.29 9.68
CA SER A 311 20.41 -3.31 8.65
C SER A 311 19.13 -3.69 7.90
N GLU A 312 18.84 -4.98 7.71
CA GLU A 312 17.56 -5.47 7.15
C GLU A 312 16.41 -5.23 8.13
N GLN A 313 16.62 -5.44 9.44
CA GLN A 313 15.63 -5.16 10.49
C GLN A 313 15.35 -3.65 10.65
N GLU A 314 16.38 -2.80 10.68
CA GLU A 314 16.22 -1.34 10.76
C GLU A 314 15.51 -0.79 9.50
N ALA A 315 15.83 -1.31 8.31
CA ALA A 315 15.13 -0.96 7.07
C ALA A 315 13.68 -1.48 7.02
N GLN A 316 13.41 -2.66 7.56
CA GLN A 316 12.05 -3.20 7.67
C GLN A 316 11.21 -2.38 8.65
N HIS A 317 11.75 -2.02 9.83
CA HIS A 317 11.05 -1.18 10.80
C HIS A 317 10.70 0.19 10.21
N GLY A 318 11.65 0.86 9.55
CA GLY A 318 11.40 2.13 8.88
C GLY A 318 10.39 2.02 7.73
N PHE A 319 10.32 0.88 7.03
CA PHE A 319 9.27 0.60 6.04
C PHE A 319 7.89 0.43 6.69
N GLU A 320 7.81 -0.27 7.82
CA GLU A 320 6.56 -0.48 8.57
C GLU A 320 6.04 0.83 9.18
N GLU A 321 6.91 1.68 9.74
CA GLU A 321 6.57 3.02 10.22
C GLU A 321 6.02 3.91 9.10
N LEU A 322 6.74 4.02 7.96
CA LEU A 322 6.28 4.79 6.80
C LEU A 322 4.96 4.27 6.22
N THR A 323 4.71 2.96 6.30
CA THR A 323 3.45 2.35 5.87
C THR A 323 2.31 2.74 6.81
N GLN A 324 2.52 2.67 8.13
CA GLN A 324 1.52 3.09 9.12
C GLN A 324 1.20 4.58 9.03
N ASP A 325 2.20 5.45 8.84
CA ASP A 325 1.97 6.88 8.70
C ASP A 325 1.27 7.22 7.37
N LEU A 326 1.61 6.55 6.27
CA LEU A 326 0.87 6.66 5.01
C LEU A 326 -0.58 6.20 5.15
N GLU A 327 -0.84 5.10 5.87
CA GLU A 327 -2.20 4.62 6.14
C GLU A 327 -3.01 5.61 6.98
N ARG A 328 -2.41 6.16 8.06
CA ARG A 328 -3.03 7.23 8.87
C ARG A 328 -3.41 8.43 8.02
N VAL A 329 -2.46 8.97 7.24
CA VAL A 329 -2.71 10.14 6.38
C VAL A 329 -3.77 9.85 5.31
N LYS A 330 -3.83 8.63 4.75
CA LYS A 330 -4.90 8.22 3.83
C LYS A 330 -6.26 8.09 4.52
N VAL A 331 -6.32 7.59 5.74
CA VAL A 331 -7.55 7.55 6.54
C VAL A 331 -8.03 8.97 6.87
N ASP A 332 -7.15 9.86 7.31
CA ASP A 332 -7.47 11.25 7.62
C ASP A 332 -7.98 12.00 6.38
N TYR A 333 -7.33 11.83 5.23
CA TYR A 333 -7.78 12.40 3.96
C TYR A 333 -9.14 11.86 3.52
N GLN A 334 -9.40 10.55 3.67
CA GLN A 334 -10.72 9.97 3.39
C GLN A 334 -11.80 10.45 4.35
N GLN A 335 -11.48 10.66 5.62
CA GLN A 335 -12.39 11.27 6.58
C GLN A 335 -12.67 12.73 6.22
N HIS A 336 -11.67 13.49 5.78
CA HIS A 336 -11.84 14.87 5.32
C HIS A 336 -12.76 14.95 4.08
N SER A 337 -12.54 14.10 3.07
CA SER A 337 -13.41 14.03 1.88
C SER A 337 -14.86 13.76 2.27
N LYS A 338 -15.09 12.75 3.14
CA LYS A 338 -16.43 12.45 3.67
C LYS A 338 -17.03 13.65 4.40
N ARG A 339 -16.31 14.30 5.32
CA ARG A 339 -16.81 15.50 6.02
C ARG A 339 -17.14 16.66 5.07
N LYS A 340 -16.40 16.80 3.96
CA LYS A 340 -16.60 17.83 2.92
C LYS A 340 -17.84 17.54 2.07
N GLU A 341 -17.99 16.29 1.63
CA GLU A 341 -19.20 15.76 0.98
C GLU A 341 -20.41 15.92 1.89
N ASP A 342 -20.25 15.59 3.18
CA ASP A 342 -21.30 15.63 4.18
C ASP A 342 -21.76 17.06 4.48
N PHE A 343 -20.81 17.99 4.65
CA PHE A 343 -21.10 19.42 4.83
C PHE A 343 -21.85 20.01 3.63
N HIS A 344 -21.45 19.64 2.40
CA HIS A 344 -22.09 20.11 1.18
C HIS A 344 -23.52 19.56 1.05
N ALA A 345 -23.72 18.27 1.28
CA ALA A 345 -25.04 17.63 1.28
C ALA A 345 -25.96 18.19 2.39
N ALA A 346 -25.43 18.43 3.58
CA ALA A 346 -26.15 19.07 4.69
C ALA A 346 -26.65 20.47 4.32
N LYS A 347 -25.79 21.29 3.70
CA LYS A 347 -26.14 22.64 3.27
C LYS A 347 -27.26 22.63 2.23
N ILE A 348 -27.15 21.80 1.20
CA ILE A 348 -28.18 21.64 0.16
C ILE A 348 -29.52 21.21 0.77
N MET A 349 -29.52 20.20 1.65
CA MET A 349 -30.75 19.72 2.30
C MET A 349 -31.36 20.77 3.24
N HIS A 350 -30.55 21.56 3.92
CA HIS A 350 -31.02 22.64 4.76
C HIS A 350 -31.67 23.77 3.93
N GLU A 351 -31.00 24.23 2.87
CA GLU A 351 -31.54 25.25 1.96
C GLU A 351 -32.85 24.79 1.31
N LEU A 352 -32.93 23.51 0.88
CA LEU A 352 -34.16 22.88 0.42
C LEU A 352 -35.27 22.92 1.48
N ARG A 353 -34.97 22.59 2.75
CA ARG A 353 -35.97 22.63 3.84
C ARG A 353 -36.47 24.03 4.15
N CYS A 354 -35.58 25.02 4.19
CA CYS A 354 -35.96 26.41 4.38
C CYS A 354 -36.90 26.87 3.25
N HIS A 355 -36.55 26.58 1.99
CA HIS A 355 -37.41 26.95 0.87
C HIS A 355 -38.70 26.12 0.77
N LEU A 356 -38.70 24.83 1.14
CA LEU A 356 -39.90 24.01 1.27
C LEU A 356 -40.85 24.55 2.36
N ALA A 357 -40.30 25.00 3.50
CA ALA A 357 -41.08 25.60 4.57
C ALA A 357 -41.66 26.97 4.16
N LEU A 358 -40.89 27.81 3.47
CA LEU A 358 -41.33 29.12 2.97
C LEU A 358 -42.33 29.01 1.81
N ALA A 359 -42.21 28.00 0.95
CA ALA A 359 -43.11 27.73 -0.17
C ALA A 359 -44.53 27.28 0.25
N VAL A 360 -44.77 27.03 1.55
CA VAL A 360 -46.11 26.84 2.12
C VAL A 360 -46.85 28.18 2.30
N SER A 361 -46.15 29.31 2.34
CA SER A 361 -46.75 30.64 2.46
C SER A 361 -47.52 31.03 1.20
N VAL A 362 -48.67 31.70 1.37
CA VAL A 362 -49.62 32.02 0.28
C VAL A 362 -49.25 33.33 -0.45
N GLY A 363 -47.98 33.73 -0.39
CA GLY A 363 -47.45 34.98 -0.95
C GLY A 363 -46.61 34.78 -2.22
N GLY A 364 -46.15 35.89 -2.82
CA GLY A 364 -45.19 35.86 -3.94
C GLY A 364 -43.89 35.14 -3.57
N GLU A 365 -43.38 35.40 -2.36
CA GLU A 365 -42.21 34.74 -1.78
C GLU A 365 -42.33 33.20 -1.73
N GLY A 366 -43.54 32.68 -1.60
CA GLY A 366 -43.80 31.23 -1.63
C GLY A 366 -43.66 30.62 -3.03
N LYS A 367 -44.01 31.38 -4.08
CA LYS A 367 -43.80 30.97 -5.48
C LYS A 367 -42.31 31.03 -5.86
N ASP A 368 -41.61 32.07 -5.43
CA ASP A 368 -40.18 32.22 -5.69
C ASP A 368 -39.37 31.17 -4.90
N SER A 369 -39.78 30.85 -3.66
CA SER A 369 -39.20 29.74 -2.89
C SER A 369 -39.46 28.38 -3.54
N PHE A 370 -40.64 28.15 -4.13
CA PHE A 370 -40.91 26.93 -4.88
C PHE A 370 -39.99 26.79 -6.10
N ASN A 371 -39.77 27.86 -6.85
CA ASN A 371 -38.81 27.86 -7.96
C ASN A 371 -37.39 27.54 -7.48
N LYS A 372 -36.94 28.12 -6.35
CA LYS A 372 -35.64 27.78 -5.75
C LYS A 372 -35.52 26.31 -5.33
N VAL A 373 -36.56 25.70 -4.74
CA VAL A 373 -36.58 24.24 -4.50
C VAL A 373 -36.42 23.47 -5.81
N VAL A 374 -37.15 23.90 -6.83
CA VAL A 374 -37.13 23.33 -8.18
C VAL A 374 -35.74 23.41 -8.82
N ASP A 375 -35.03 24.53 -8.66
CA ASP A 375 -33.70 24.79 -9.18
C ASP A 375 -32.65 23.96 -8.43
N ILE A 376 -32.60 24.06 -7.08
CA ILE A 376 -31.67 23.31 -6.23
C ILE A 376 -31.81 21.79 -6.43
N MET A 377 -33.04 21.27 -6.55
CA MET A 377 -33.25 19.85 -6.86
C MET A 377 -32.64 19.45 -8.22
N SER A 378 -32.76 20.29 -9.25
CA SER A 378 -32.16 20.00 -10.56
C SER A 378 -30.65 20.17 -10.60
N GLU A 379 -30.09 21.16 -9.90
CA GLU A 379 -28.63 21.38 -9.83
C GLU A 379 -27.92 20.26 -9.05
N ALA A 380 -28.53 19.80 -7.95
CA ALA A 380 -28.01 18.70 -7.13
C ALA A 380 -28.39 17.30 -7.63
N GLY A 381 -29.20 17.19 -8.69
CA GLY A 381 -29.68 15.90 -9.24
C GLY A 381 -30.61 15.11 -8.31
N LEU A 382 -31.30 15.79 -7.39
CA LEU A 382 -32.15 15.18 -6.37
C LEU A 382 -33.57 14.90 -6.87
N THR A 383 -34.14 13.79 -6.41
CA THR A 383 -35.51 13.35 -6.75
C THR A 383 -36.46 13.43 -5.56
N LEU A 384 -37.78 13.30 -5.77
CA LEU A 384 -38.76 13.12 -4.70
C LEU A 384 -38.40 11.97 -3.78
N LYS A 385 -37.69 10.96 -4.30
CA LYS A 385 -37.26 9.79 -3.52
C LYS A 385 -36.25 10.18 -2.45
N ASP A 386 -35.54 11.29 -2.59
CA ASP A 386 -34.44 11.72 -1.72
C ASP A 386 -34.86 12.69 -0.62
N LEU A 387 -35.99 13.39 -0.82
CA LEU A 387 -36.61 14.24 0.18
C LEU A 387 -37.29 13.42 1.29
N GLU A 388 -37.31 13.96 2.51
CA GLU A 388 -38.14 13.42 3.58
C GLU A 388 -39.56 13.98 3.45
N PHE A 389 -40.55 13.10 3.26
CA PHE A 389 -41.96 13.51 3.07
C PHE A 389 -42.58 14.22 4.29
N SER A 390 -41.92 14.19 5.45
CA SER A 390 -42.24 15.00 6.64
C SER A 390 -41.99 16.50 6.44
N ASP A 391 -41.04 16.89 5.59
CA ASP A 391 -40.70 18.29 5.33
C ASP A 391 -41.73 18.97 4.41
N ILE A 392 -42.43 18.19 3.60
CA ILE A 392 -43.43 18.65 2.63
C ILE A 392 -44.79 18.83 3.32
N LYS A 393 -44.94 19.92 4.08
CA LYS A 393 -46.13 20.21 4.91
C LYS A 393 -47.43 20.42 4.11
N ASN A 394 -47.38 20.64 2.80
CA ASN A 394 -48.56 20.95 1.97
C ASN A 394 -48.75 19.94 0.82
N LYS A 395 -49.94 19.33 0.75
CA LYS A 395 -50.32 18.38 -0.30
C LYS A 395 -50.20 18.98 -1.71
N SER A 396 -50.55 20.25 -1.90
CA SER A 396 -50.46 20.88 -3.22
C SER A 396 -49.02 21.10 -3.69
N LEU A 397 -48.07 21.22 -2.75
CA LEU A 397 -46.65 21.35 -3.04
C LEU A 397 -46.06 19.98 -3.43
N PHE A 398 -46.40 18.93 -2.68
CA PHE A 398 -46.06 17.55 -3.03
C PHE A 398 -46.54 17.18 -4.45
N ILE A 399 -47.80 17.46 -4.78
CA ILE A 399 -48.38 17.14 -6.09
C ILE A 399 -47.64 17.87 -7.22
N ARG A 400 -47.32 19.17 -7.07
CA ARG A 400 -46.58 19.92 -8.10
C ARG A 400 -45.17 19.39 -8.35
N LEU A 401 -44.46 18.97 -7.30
CA LEU A 401 -43.14 18.35 -7.47
C LEU A 401 -43.26 16.97 -8.13
N LEU A 402 -44.25 16.17 -7.73
CA LEU A 402 -44.53 14.86 -8.34
C LEU A 402 -44.91 14.99 -9.83
N GLU A 403 -45.77 15.95 -10.20
CA GLU A 403 -46.15 16.25 -11.58
C GLU A 403 -44.92 16.62 -12.44
N ARG A 404 -44.01 17.46 -11.92
CA ARG A 404 -42.76 17.81 -12.62
C ARG A 404 -41.87 16.58 -12.86
N GLU A 405 -41.65 15.77 -11.83
CA GLU A 405 -40.75 14.61 -11.93
C GLU A 405 -41.33 13.51 -12.83
N THR A 406 -42.64 13.27 -12.76
CA THR A 406 -43.32 12.27 -13.59
C THR A 406 -43.45 12.70 -15.06
N ALA A 407 -43.41 14.00 -15.35
CA ALA A 407 -43.28 14.53 -16.70
C ALA A 407 -41.90 14.27 -17.34
N LEU A 408 -40.85 13.98 -16.55
CA LEU A 408 -39.52 13.57 -17.05
C LEU A 408 -39.43 12.07 -17.37
N ILE A 409 -40.39 11.26 -16.93
CA ILE A 409 -40.44 9.81 -17.20
C ILE A 409 -41.24 9.59 -18.49
N GLU A 410 -40.59 9.16 -19.57
CA GLU A 410 -41.25 8.92 -20.86
C GLU A 410 -42.18 7.70 -20.85
N ASP A 411 -41.74 6.58 -20.27
CA ASP A 411 -42.51 5.33 -20.18
C ASP A 411 -43.72 5.47 -19.24
N VAL A 412 -44.89 5.11 -19.75
CA VAL A 412 -46.17 5.17 -19.01
C VAL A 412 -46.16 4.20 -17.83
N VAL A 413 -45.63 2.98 -17.98
CA VAL A 413 -45.66 1.96 -16.91
C VAL A 413 -44.71 2.35 -15.77
N ALA A 414 -43.49 2.80 -16.10
CA ALA A 414 -42.58 3.38 -15.11
C ALA A 414 -43.16 4.64 -14.45
N ARG A 415 -43.87 5.50 -15.19
CA ARG A 415 -44.51 6.70 -14.64
C ARG A 415 -45.62 6.35 -13.65
N GLU A 416 -46.50 5.42 -13.98
CA GLU A 416 -47.56 4.93 -13.11
C GLU A 416 -46.98 4.31 -11.83
N SER A 417 -46.03 3.37 -11.97
CA SER A 417 -45.35 2.75 -10.82
C SER A 417 -44.64 3.79 -9.94
N HIS A 418 -44.01 4.81 -10.54
CA HIS A 418 -43.38 5.91 -9.81
C HIS A 418 -44.39 6.77 -9.03
N THR A 419 -45.53 7.12 -9.67
CA THR A 419 -46.59 7.88 -9.00
C THR A 419 -47.16 7.12 -7.81
N GLU A 420 -47.43 5.82 -7.96
CA GLU A 420 -47.96 4.97 -6.90
C GLU A 420 -46.96 4.83 -5.75
N GLU A 421 -45.68 4.59 -6.05
CA GLU A 421 -44.61 4.48 -5.05
C GLU A 421 -44.49 5.77 -4.22
N MET A 422 -44.51 6.95 -4.86
CA MET A 422 -44.35 8.24 -4.17
C MET A 422 -45.61 8.62 -3.38
N LEU A 423 -46.80 8.43 -3.96
CA LEU A 423 -48.07 8.67 -3.26
C LEU A 423 -48.21 7.76 -2.03
N SER A 424 -47.86 6.48 -2.14
CA SER A 424 -47.89 5.53 -1.03
C SER A 424 -46.95 5.94 0.12
N LYS A 425 -45.74 6.40 -0.21
CA LYS A 425 -44.78 6.92 0.80
C LYS A 425 -45.26 8.22 1.46
N PHE A 426 -45.77 9.17 0.68
CA PHE A 426 -46.30 10.43 1.22
C PHE A 426 -47.57 10.21 2.09
N LEU A 427 -48.45 9.30 1.70
CA LEU A 427 -49.63 8.96 2.49
C LEU A 427 -49.25 8.22 3.79
N SER A 428 -48.32 7.26 3.74
CA SER A 428 -47.85 6.57 4.95
C SER A 428 -47.09 7.50 5.92
N SER A 429 -46.29 8.45 5.41
CA SER A 429 -45.63 9.46 6.24
C SER A 429 -46.59 10.49 6.84
N THR A 430 -47.72 10.79 6.18
CA THR A 430 -48.72 11.75 6.71
C THR A 430 -49.78 11.09 7.61
N LEU A 431 -50.05 9.80 7.43
CA LEU A 431 -50.85 8.98 8.35
C LEU A 431 -50.12 8.72 9.67
N THR A 432 -48.80 8.48 9.60
CA THR A 432 -47.95 8.49 10.78
C THR A 432 -47.72 9.92 11.25
N LYS A 433 -48.66 10.47 12.01
CA LYS A 433 -48.42 11.62 12.90
C LYS A 433 -47.41 11.25 14.00
N ARG A 434 -46.18 10.95 13.61
CA ARG A 434 -45.04 11.11 14.51
C ARG A 434 -45.03 12.58 14.90
N GLU A 435 -44.86 12.84 16.19
CA GLU A 435 -44.32 14.13 16.64
C GLU A 435 -43.10 14.44 15.76
N PRO A 436 -42.87 15.70 15.35
CA PRO A 436 -41.74 16.03 14.48
C PRO A 436 -40.51 15.43 15.13
N ALA A 437 -39.93 14.44 14.46
CA ALA A 437 -38.82 13.69 15.03
C ALA A 437 -37.76 14.73 15.33
N LYS A 438 -37.45 14.92 16.62
CA LYS A 438 -36.27 15.68 17.03
C LYS A 438 -35.11 14.83 16.60
N THR A 439 -34.72 15.04 15.35
CA THR A 439 -33.68 14.35 14.62
C THR A 439 -32.38 14.81 15.24
N GLU A 440 -31.95 14.02 16.22
CA GLU A 440 -30.81 14.34 17.05
C GLU A 440 -29.56 14.53 16.19
N ASN A 441 -28.96 15.72 16.27
CA ASN A 441 -27.59 15.95 15.82
C ASN A 441 -26.69 14.85 16.43
N PRO A 442 -25.64 14.34 15.74
CA PRO A 442 -24.77 13.30 16.29
C PRO A 442 -24.28 13.61 17.72
N LEU A 443 -24.04 14.88 18.06
CA LEU A 443 -23.75 15.32 19.42
C LEU A 443 -24.91 15.02 20.40
N GLN A 444 -26.12 15.43 20.06
CA GLN A 444 -27.34 15.18 20.86
C GLN A 444 -27.65 13.68 20.96
N HIS A 445 -27.32 12.90 19.93
CA HIS A 445 -27.50 11.45 19.93
C HIS A 445 -26.52 10.77 20.89
N ILE A 446 -25.24 11.19 20.88
CA ILE A 446 -24.22 10.78 21.86
C ILE A 446 -24.67 11.17 23.27
N GLU A 447 -25.07 12.43 23.50
CA GLU A 447 -25.56 12.91 24.80
C GLU A 447 -26.76 12.10 25.32
N LYS A 448 -27.68 11.71 24.43
CA LYS A 448 -28.82 10.85 24.78
C LYS A 448 -28.39 9.42 25.09
N LEU A 449 -27.44 8.84 24.37
CA LEU A 449 -26.87 7.52 24.69
C LEU A 449 -26.16 7.54 26.05
N LEU A 450 -25.46 8.64 26.38
CA LEU A 450 -24.80 8.83 27.67
C LEU A 450 -25.80 9.13 28.81
N SER A 451 -26.89 9.84 28.52
CA SER A 451 -28.03 10.02 29.43
C SER A 451 -28.74 8.68 29.70
N ALA A 452 -28.95 7.89 28.65
CA ALA A 452 -29.54 6.55 28.73
C ALA A 452 -28.64 5.57 29.49
N ALA A 453 -27.31 5.63 29.30
CA ALA A 453 -26.37 4.88 30.13
C ALA A 453 -26.38 5.34 31.60
N SER A 454 -26.56 6.64 31.83
CA SER A 454 -26.73 7.21 33.17
C SER A 454 -28.04 6.76 33.83
N ALA A 455 -29.09 6.43 33.07
CA ALA A 455 -30.35 5.89 33.61
C ALA A 455 -30.39 4.34 33.70
N GLY A 456 -29.85 3.63 32.70
CA GLY A 456 -30.09 2.21 32.44
C GLY A 456 -29.38 1.21 33.38
N SER A 457 -29.70 -0.08 33.16
CA SER A 457 -29.05 -1.20 33.84
C SER A 457 -27.58 -1.36 33.42
N GLN A 458 -26.77 -2.10 34.19
CA GLN A 458 -25.31 -2.20 33.94
C GLN A 458 -24.96 -2.67 32.53
N PHE A 459 -25.71 -3.63 31.98
CA PHE A 459 -25.47 -4.17 30.64
C PHE A 459 -25.92 -3.21 29.52
N GLU A 460 -27.10 -2.61 29.66
CA GLU A 460 -27.61 -1.61 28.71
C GLU A 460 -26.74 -0.36 28.71
N ALA A 461 -26.31 0.09 29.89
CA ALA A 461 -25.41 1.22 30.04
C ALA A 461 -24.05 0.96 29.36
N GLN A 462 -23.48 -0.24 29.50
CA GLN A 462 -22.25 -0.59 28.79
C GLN A 462 -22.44 -0.54 27.27
N LYS A 463 -23.51 -1.16 26.75
CA LYS A 463 -23.82 -1.12 25.31
C LYS A 463 -24.02 0.32 24.80
N SER A 464 -24.75 1.16 25.53
CA SER A 464 -24.98 2.55 25.17
C SER A 464 -23.70 3.40 25.21
N ILE A 465 -22.78 3.13 26.15
CA ILE A 465 -21.45 3.78 26.20
C ILE A 465 -20.59 3.35 25.02
N GLU A 466 -20.53 2.05 24.70
CA GLU A 466 -19.76 1.54 23.56
C GLU A 466 -20.29 2.10 22.23
N GLN A 467 -21.61 2.24 22.09
CA GLN A 467 -22.24 2.91 20.96
C GLN A 467 -21.92 4.42 20.91
N ALA A 468 -21.91 5.10 22.07
CA ALA A 468 -21.53 6.51 22.16
C ALA A 468 -20.05 6.72 21.75
N PHE A 469 -19.13 5.89 22.25
CA PHE A 469 -17.71 5.94 21.87
C PHE A 469 -17.47 5.71 20.38
N HIS A 470 -18.18 4.74 19.78
CA HIS A 470 -18.09 4.50 18.35
C HIS A 470 -18.55 5.72 17.53
N LEU A 471 -19.63 6.39 17.94
CA LEU A 471 -20.11 7.61 17.29
C LEU A 471 -19.17 8.80 17.54
N MET A 472 -18.64 8.96 18.74
CA MET A 472 -17.64 9.98 19.08
C MET A 472 -16.39 9.84 18.20
N GLU A 473 -15.93 8.61 17.98
CA GLU A 473 -14.79 8.30 17.13
C GLU A 473 -15.07 8.54 15.64
N LEU A 474 -16.23 8.11 15.14
CA LEU A 474 -16.64 8.32 13.74
C LEU A 474 -16.80 9.81 13.39
N HIS A 475 -17.31 10.62 14.33
CA HIS A 475 -17.60 12.04 14.11
C HIS A 475 -16.51 12.99 14.64
N GLY A 476 -15.48 12.49 15.33
CA GLY A 476 -14.40 13.30 15.90
C GLY A 476 -14.85 14.22 17.05
N ILE A 477 -15.83 13.77 17.84
CA ILE A 477 -16.43 14.52 18.96
C ILE A 477 -15.69 14.14 20.26
N GLY A 478 -15.08 15.11 20.94
CA GLY A 478 -14.40 14.90 22.22
C GLY A 478 -15.35 14.99 23.42
N VAL A 479 -14.89 14.60 24.62
CA VAL A 479 -15.64 14.79 25.87
C VAL A 479 -15.84 16.29 26.17
N ARG A 480 -14.94 17.15 25.67
CA ARG A 480 -15.05 18.62 25.69
C ARG A 480 -16.23 19.19 24.91
N ASP A 481 -16.73 18.46 23.91
CA ASP A 481 -17.86 18.91 23.09
C ASP A 481 -19.22 18.52 23.71
N ILE A 482 -19.21 17.59 24.66
CA ILE A 482 -20.40 16.98 25.26
C ILE A 482 -20.86 17.78 26.47
N ASP A 483 -22.17 18.04 26.56
CA ASP A 483 -22.76 18.63 27.76
C ASP A 483 -22.72 17.64 28.94
N LEU A 484 -21.66 17.78 29.75
CA LEU A 484 -21.38 16.96 30.92
C LEU A 484 -22.50 16.99 31.98
N THR A 485 -23.40 17.97 31.97
CA THR A 485 -24.56 18.01 32.89
C THR A 485 -25.51 16.83 32.69
N LYS A 486 -25.54 16.26 31.49
CA LYS A 486 -26.40 15.13 31.11
C LYS A 486 -25.90 13.77 31.63
N VAL A 487 -24.64 13.72 32.11
CA VAL A 487 -24.00 12.50 32.61
C VAL A 487 -24.14 12.40 34.12
N THR A 488 -25.25 11.85 34.62
CA THR A 488 -25.56 11.84 36.06
C THR A 488 -24.88 10.70 36.85
N LYS A 489 -24.36 9.66 36.19
CA LYS A 489 -23.61 8.57 36.84
C LYS A 489 -22.09 8.80 36.73
N TYR A 490 -21.42 8.95 37.87
CA TYR A 490 -19.95 9.02 37.96
C TYR A 490 -19.21 7.90 37.21
N SER A 491 -19.75 6.68 37.18
CA SER A 491 -19.15 5.56 36.46
C SER A 491 -19.18 5.72 34.93
N VAL A 492 -20.15 6.46 34.40
CA VAL A 492 -20.23 6.80 32.96
C VAL A 492 -19.21 7.90 32.65
N PHE A 493 -19.17 8.95 33.47
CA PHE A 493 -18.21 10.04 33.36
C PHE A 493 -16.75 9.57 33.44
N VAL A 494 -16.41 8.71 34.40
CA VAL A 494 -15.03 8.16 34.52
C VAL A 494 -14.64 7.33 33.29
N ARG A 495 -15.59 6.59 32.67
CA ARG A 495 -15.28 5.85 31.43
C ARG A 495 -15.07 6.78 30.24
N LEU A 496 -15.86 7.85 30.10
CA LEU A 496 -15.64 8.91 29.09
C LEU A 496 -14.26 9.55 29.25
N LEU A 497 -13.94 9.99 30.47
CA LEU A 497 -12.69 10.65 30.80
C LEU A 497 -11.47 9.74 30.54
N ASN A 498 -11.55 8.47 30.92
CA ASN A 498 -10.48 7.50 30.63
C ASN A 498 -10.32 7.24 29.12
N TRP A 499 -11.43 7.10 28.38
CA TRP A 499 -11.40 6.84 26.94
C TRP A 499 -10.70 7.96 26.14
N GLU A 500 -10.92 9.24 26.48
CA GLU A 500 -10.20 10.34 25.82
C GLU A 500 -8.77 10.50 26.37
N ALA A 501 -8.56 10.27 27.67
CA ALA A 501 -7.23 10.31 28.28
C ALA A 501 -6.28 9.23 27.73
N GLU A 502 -6.78 8.05 27.35
CA GLU A 502 -6.03 6.97 26.71
C GLU A 502 -5.48 7.37 25.32
N LYS A 503 -6.17 8.29 24.61
CA LYS A 503 -5.71 8.82 23.31
C LYS A 503 -4.55 9.81 23.44
N ILE A 504 -4.29 10.34 24.64
CA ILE A 504 -3.19 11.28 24.91
C ILE A 504 -1.95 10.49 25.33
N SER A 505 -0.90 10.52 24.51
CA SER A 505 0.37 9.80 24.75
C SER A 505 1.26 10.44 25.83
N SER A 506 1.18 11.77 26.01
CA SER A 506 1.96 12.52 27.00
C SER A 506 1.28 12.51 28.38
N LEU A 507 2.00 12.05 29.42
CA LEU A 507 1.48 11.98 30.78
C LEU A 507 1.11 13.36 31.35
N SER A 508 1.95 14.39 31.13
CA SER A 508 1.68 15.74 31.64
C SER A 508 0.49 16.42 30.93
N GLU A 509 0.26 16.11 29.66
CA GLU A 509 -0.91 16.59 28.94
C GLU A 509 -2.18 15.85 29.37
N ARG A 510 -2.07 14.54 29.60
CA ARG A 510 -3.15 13.71 30.16
C ARG A 510 -3.58 14.22 31.54
N GLU A 511 -2.65 14.54 32.44
CA GLU A 511 -2.93 15.10 33.77
C GLU A 511 -3.62 16.48 33.69
N LYS A 512 -3.15 17.38 32.81
CA LYS A 512 -3.79 18.69 32.60
C LYS A 512 -5.19 18.55 32.02
N PHE A 513 -5.36 17.64 31.06
CA PHE A 513 -6.65 17.32 30.45
C PHE A 513 -7.63 16.78 31.50
N THR A 514 -7.26 15.71 32.23
CA THR A 514 -8.16 15.10 33.22
C THR A 514 -8.50 16.05 34.35
N ALA A 515 -7.55 16.84 34.86
CA ALA A 515 -7.81 17.88 35.85
C ALA A 515 -8.83 18.92 35.36
N SER A 516 -8.65 19.44 34.14
CA SER A 516 -9.57 20.42 33.53
C SER A 516 -10.99 19.87 33.36
N ILE A 517 -11.14 18.63 32.91
CA ILE A 517 -12.46 18.01 32.68
C ILE A 517 -13.11 17.58 34.02
N LEU A 518 -12.32 17.18 35.02
CA LEU A 518 -12.80 16.94 36.37
C LEU A 518 -13.33 18.22 37.01
N GLU A 519 -12.62 19.34 36.87
CA GLU A 519 -13.07 20.65 37.36
C GLU A 519 -14.36 21.09 36.65
N GLU A 520 -14.47 20.90 35.33
CA GLU A 520 -15.69 21.22 34.58
C GLU A 520 -16.88 20.32 34.98
N TYR A 521 -16.66 19.02 35.18
CA TYR A 521 -17.71 18.11 35.65
C TYR A 521 -18.16 18.42 37.08
N VAL A 522 -17.23 18.66 38.00
CA VAL A 522 -17.53 19.00 39.41
C VAL A 522 -18.24 20.35 39.49
N THR A 523 -17.79 21.37 38.76
CA THR A 523 -18.49 22.67 38.74
C THR A 523 -19.89 22.55 38.17
N SER A 524 -20.08 21.79 37.09
CA SER A 524 -21.38 21.56 36.44
C SER A 524 -22.34 20.69 37.28
N SER A 525 -21.81 19.69 38.00
CA SER A 525 -22.59 18.79 38.86
C SER A 525 -23.02 19.46 40.18
N ILE A 526 -22.21 20.39 40.72
CA ILE A 526 -22.52 21.11 41.96
C ILE A 526 -23.45 22.32 41.72
N HIS A 527 -23.31 23.03 40.60
CA HIS A 527 -24.03 24.30 40.33
C HIS A 527 -25.26 24.15 39.41
N GLY A 528 -26.02 23.06 39.58
CA GLY A 528 -27.17 22.71 38.73
C GLY A 528 -28.04 23.91 38.32
N ASP A 529 -28.16 24.10 37.01
CA ASP A 529 -28.98 25.12 36.31
C ASP A 529 -28.71 26.63 36.55
N VAL A 530 -27.68 27.03 37.32
CA VAL A 530 -27.47 28.49 37.61
C VAL A 530 -26.41 29.16 36.70
N SER A 531 -25.40 28.44 36.21
CA SER A 531 -24.18 29.07 35.63
C SER A 531 -24.17 29.27 34.10
N SER A 532 -25.14 28.71 33.37
CA SER A 532 -25.19 28.78 31.89
C SER A 532 -25.41 30.20 31.33
N ARG A 533 -25.75 31.18 32.19
CA ARG A 533 -26.01 32.57 31.79
C ARG A 533 -24.78 33.50 31.81
N ASP A 534 -23.69 33.13 32.50
CA ASP A 534 -22.54 34.02 32.74
C ASP A 534 -21.27 33.69 31.91
N LYS A 535 -21.16 32.50 31.29
CA LYS A 535 -19.98 32.14 30.47
C LYS A 535 -19.85 32.94 29.17
N ALA A 536 -20.93 33.57 28.67
CA ALA A 536 -20.90 34.41 27.46
C ALA A 536 -20.10 35.72 27.62
N GLY A 537 -19.77 36.12 28.85
CA GLY A 537 -19.14 37.43 29.15
C GLY A 537 -17.62 37.45 29.31
N LYS A 538 -16.91 36.31 29.32
CA LYS A 538 -15.49 36.24 29.75
C LYS A 538 -14.47 35.86 28.68
N ASN A 539 -14.87 35.41 27.50
CA ASN A 539 -13.94 35.08 26.41
C ASN A 539 -13.64 36.27 25.47
N LYS A 540 -13.53 37.47 26.04
CA LYS A 540 -12.96 38.67 25.39
C LYS A 540 -12.04 39.42 26.35
N ALA A 541 -10.85 38.85 26.55
CA ALA A 541 -9.65 39.50 27.07
C ALA A 541 -8.43 38.77 26.47
#